data_AF-A0A5N7UA62-F1
#
_entry.id   AF-A0A5N7UA62-F1
#
_cell.length_a   1.000
_cell.length_b   1.000
_cell.length_c   1.000
_cell.angle_alpha   90.00
_cell.angle_beta   90.00
_cell.angle_gamma   90.00
#
_symmetry.space_group_name_H-M   'P 1'
#
loop_
_entity.id
_entity.type
_entity.pdbx_description
1 polymer ?
#
loop_
_entity_poly.entity_id
_entity_poly.type
_entity_poly.pdbx_seq_one_letter_code
_entity_poly.pdbx_strand_id
1 'polypeptide(L)'
;MALHILVQNSQKEDLELGIFRLRDQLNNPQLTELLESYPDLIQEYPLEKLLSGKIAINNASEQDVKTAGLLSCLLLLIHFYFDFDNGNLPQSKADDLNQFDSIKYIVNAITSEECIHELFLLVLSVIGIDYFEKYQEKIKDPDFVLKQTIGFDNDPEMDEHIDMMVWFALARLFIESIFIYYHRSYESKNNQP
;
A
#
# COMPACT_ATOMS: atom_id res chain seq x y z
N MET A 1 20.71 0.64 0.99
CA MET A 1 21.16 1.23 2.27
C MET A 1 20.12 2.19 2.86
N ALA A 2 19.54 3.13 2.11
CA ALA A 2 18.50 4.02 2.65
C ALA A 2 17.13 3.35 2.89
N LEU A 3 16.71 2.43 2.02
CA LEU A 3 15.41 1.74 2.10
C LEU A 3 15.32 0.82 3.32
N HIS A 4 16.41 0.10 3.64
CA HIS A 4 16.60 -0.72 4.85
C HIS A 4 16.45 0.05 6.18
N ILE A 5 16.81 1.34 6.17
CA ILE A 5 16.69 2.20 7.36
C ILE A 5 15.25 2.66 7.54
N LEU A 6 14.52 2.83 6.44
CA LEU A 6 13.13 3.29 6.42
C LEU A 6 12.13 2.15 6.62
N VAL A 7 12.50 0.94 6.20
CA VAL A 7 11.61 -0.22 6.13
C VAL A 7 12.22 -1.44 6.81
N GLN A 8 11.82 -1.71 8.05
CA GLN A 8 12.27 -2.87 8.85
C GLN A 8 11.33 -4.06 8.66
N ASN A 9 11.81 -5.30 8.79
CA ASN A 9 11.00 -6.52 8.64
C ASN A 9 9.73 -6.55 9.51
N SER A 10 9.76 -5.96 10.70
CA SER A 10 8.57 -5.83 11.56
C SER A 10 7.45 -5.03 10.90
N GLN A 11 7.78 -4.11 9.99
CA GLN A 11 6.80 -3.31 9.25
C GLN A 11 6.11 -4.10 8.15
N LYS A 12 6.61 -5.27 7.73
CA LYS A 12 5.92 -6.13 6.75
C LYS A 12 4.54 -6.54 7.29
N GLU A 13 4.53 -7.10 8.49
CA GLU A 13 3.32 -7.56 9.16
C GLU A 13 2.37 -6.38 9.42
N ASP A 14 2.89 -5.23 9.87
CA ASP A 14 2.08 -4.02 10.10
C ASP A 14 1.43 -3.50 8.81
N LEU A 15 2.17 -3.50 7.69
CA LEU A 15 1.68 -3.07 6.39
C LEU A 15 0.59 -4.01 5.87
N GLU A 16 0.84 -5.33 5.88
CA GLU A 16 -0.12 -6.36 5.46
C GLU A 16 -1.38 -6.33 6.32
N LEU A 17 -1.22 -6.31 7.65
CA LEU A 17 -2.34 -6.30 8.58
C LEU A 17 -3.22 -5.07 8.39
N GLY A 18 -2.63 -3.89 8.15
CA GLY A 18 -3.43 -2.70 7.90
C GLY A 18 -4.16 -2.72 6.55
N ILE A 19 -3.65 -3.40 5.52
CA ILE A 19 -4.42 -3.64 4.28
C ILE A 19 -5.67 -4.47 4.60
N PHE A 20 -5.52 -5.55 5.36
CA PHE A 20 -6.66 -6.38 5.74
C PHE A 20 -7.66 -5.64 6.65
N ARG A 21 -7.17 -4.84 7.60
CA ARG A 21 -8.02 -3.96 8.41
C ARG A 21 -8.79 -2.95 7.56
N LEU A 22 -8.13 -2.32 6.59
CA LEU A 22 -8.79 -1.38 5.67
C LEU A 22 -9.88 -2.08 4.86
N ARG A 23 -9.57 -3.25 4.28
CA ARG A 23 -10.56 -4.09 3.58
C ARG A 23 -11.77 -4.39 4.47
N ASP A 24 -11.54 -4.83 5.70
CA ASP A 24 -12.60 -5.21 6.63
C ASP A 24 -13.47 -3.99 7.02
N GLN A 25 -12.85 -2.82 7.21
CA GLN A 25 -13.54 -1.57 7.54
C GLN A 25 -14.31 -0.97 6.36
N LEU A 26 -13.87 -1.20 5.11
CA LEU A 26 -14.64 -0.85 3.91
C LEU A 26 -15.96 -1.63 3.82
N ASN A 27 -16.09 -2.75 4.55
CA ASN A 27 -17.30 -3.57 4.67
C ASN A 27 -17.96 -3.89 3.31
N ASN A 28 -17.11 -4.23 2.33
CA ASN A 28 -17.52 -4.52 0.97
C ASN A 28 -17.32 -6.01 0.66
N PRO A 29 -18.40 -6.81 0.56
CA PRO A 29 -18.27 -8.25 0.33
C PRO A 29 -17.64 -8.59 -1.03
N GLN A 30 -17.88 -7.77 -2.05
CA GLN A 30 -17.31 -7.98 -3.39
C GLN A 30 -15.80 -7.81 -3.40
N LEU A 31 -15.28 -6.93 -2.55
CA LEU A 31 -13.84 -6.70 -2.44
C LEU A 31 -13.10 -7.96 -1.97
N THR A 32 -13.69 -8.76 -1.09
CA THR A 32 -13.08 -10.01 -0.63
C THR A 32 -12.97 -11.03 -1.77
N GLU A 33 -14.06 -11.23 -2.51
CA GLU A 33 -14.08 -12.14 -3.66
C GLU A 33 -13.11 -11.71 -4.77
N LEU A 34 -13.01 -10.40 -5.03
CA LEU A 34 -12.07 -9.84 -6.00
C LEU A 34 -10.61 -10.02 -5.59
N LEU A 35 -10.28 -9.87 -4.30
CA LEU A 35 -8.92 -10.08 -3.80
C LEU A 35 -8.51 -11.56 -3.86
N GLU A 36 -9.43 -12.48 -3.56
CA GLU A 36 -9.18 -13.92 -3.66
C GLU A 36 -8.98 -14.39 -5.11
N SER A 37 -9.69 -13.76 -6.05
CA SER A 37 -9.58 -14.06 -7.50
C SER A 37 -8.49 -13.26 -8.22
N TYR A 38 -7.83 -12.32 -7.53
CA TYR A 38 -6.83 -11.44 -8.16
C TYR A 38 -5.66 -12.16 -8.85
N PRO A 39 -5.13 -13.30 -8.33
CA PRO A 39 -4.10 -14.07 -9.03
C PRO A 39 -4.52 -14.57 -10.42
N ASP A 40 -5.80 -14.84 -10.62
CA ASP A 40 -6.34 -15.23 -11.93
C ASP A 40 -6.58 -13.98 -12.79
N LEU A 41 -7.12 -12.90 -12.20
CA LEU A 41 -7.38 -11.64 -12.90
C LEU A 41 -6.12 -11.00 -13.50
N ILE A 42 -4.98 -11.04 -12.79
CA ILE A 42 -3.71 -10.49 -13.31
C ILE A 42 -3.11 -11.33 -14.45
N GLN A 43 -3.52 -12.59 -14.59
CA GLN A 43 -3.15 -13.42 -15.75
C GLN A 43 -4.04 -13.12 -16.96
N GLU A 44 -5.30 -12.76 -16.73
CA GLU A 44 -6.28 -12.50 -17.79
C GLU A 44 -6.24 -11.06 -18.31
N TYR A 45 -5.88 -10.10 -17.45
CA TYR A 45 -5.96 -8.68 -17.77
C TYR A 45 -4.64 -7.93 -17.48
N PRO A 46 -4.26 -6.95 -18.31
CA PRO A 46 -3.17 -6.03 -18.00
C PRO A 46 -3.44 -5.29 -16.69
N LEU A 47 -2.39 -5.11 -15.88
CA LEU A 47 -2.47 -4.46 -14.58
C LEU A 47 -3.06 -3.04 -14.64
N GLU A 48 -2.73 -2.27 -15.67
CA GLU A 48 -3.26 -0.92 -15.87
C GLU A 48 -4.78 -0.93 -16.05
N LYS A 49 -5.33 -1.97 -16.68
CA LYS A 49 -6.79 -2.12 -16.81
C LYS A 49 -7.44 -2.46 -15.47
N LEU A 50 -6.84 -3.35 -14.69
CA LEU A 50 -7.31 -3.68 -13.34
C LEU A 50 -7.29 -2.44 -12.43
N LEU A 51 -6.20 -1.67 -12.46
CA LEU A 51 -6.04 -0.43 -11.70
C LEU A 51 -6.92 0.71 -12.19
N SER A 52 -7.39 0.66 -13.44
CA SER A 52 -8.38 1.62 -13.94
C SER A 52 -9.82 1.28 -13.55
N GLY A 53 -10.10 0.03 -13.12
CA GLY A 53 -11.45 -0.48 -12.89
C GLY A 53 -12.27 -0.74 -14.17
N LYS A 54 -11.74 -0.42 -15.36
CA LYS A 54 -12.43 -0.50 -16.66
C LYS A 54 -12.48 -1.92 -17.22
N ILE A 55 -12.77 -2.89 -16.37
CA ILE A 55 -13.01 -4.29 -16.72
C ILE A 55 -14.39 -4.64 -16.20
N ALA A 56 -15.21 -5.23 -17.06
CA ALA A 56 -16.52 -5.73 -16.65
C ALA A 56 -16.32 -7.06 -15.90
N ILE A 57 -16.41 -7.01 -14.57
CA ILE A 57 -16.46 -8.19 -13.71
C ILE A 57 -17.89 -8.31 -13.19
N ASN A 58 -18.46 -9.52 -13.27
CA ASN A 58 -19.83 -9.76 -12.83
C ASN A 58 -19.97 -9.42 -11.34
N ASN A 59 -21.04 -8.69 -10.98
CA ASN A 59 -21.37 -8.28 -9.62
C ASN A 59 -20.39 -7.33 -8.92
N ALA A 60 -19.39 -6.78 -9.63
CA ALA A 60 -18.48 -5.78 -9.11
C ALA A 60 -18.66 -4.43 -9.82
N SER A 61 -18.63 -3.34 -9.07
CA SER A 61 -18.55 -1.99 -9.64
C SER A 61 -17.12 -1.67 -10.09
N GLU A 62 -16.97 -0.67 -10.96
CA GLU A 62 -15.66 -0.14 -11.37
C GLU A 62 -14.79 0.23 -10.16
N GLN A 63 -15.39 0.81 -9.12
CA GLN A 63 -14.68 1.17 -7.89
C GLN A 63 -14.22 -0.06 -7.11
N ASP A 64 -15.01 -1.14 -7.09
CA ASP A 64 -14.64 -2.38 -6.40
C ASP A 64 -13.42 -3.03 -7.08
N VAL A 65 -13.44 -3.11 -8.41
CA VAL A 65 -12.33 -3.65 -9.20
C VAL A 65 -11.07 -2.82 -9.02
N LYS A 66 -11.21 -1.49 -9.09
CA LYS A 66 -10.09 -0.56 -8.87
C LYS A 66 -9.50 -0.69 -7.46
N THR A 67 -10.36 -0.78 -6.45
CA THR A 67 -9.95 -0.94 -5.04
C THR A 67 -9.22 -2.27 -4.84
N ALA A 68 -9.77 -3.37 -5.35
CA ALA A 68 -9.14 -4.69 -5.30
C ALA A 68 -7.77 -4.68 -6.01
N GLY A 69 -7.69 -4.01 -7.16
CA GLY A 69 -6.43 -3.83 -7.89
C GLY A 69 -5.37 -3.09 -7.09
N LEU A 70 -5.74 -1.96 -6.50
CA LEU A 70 -4.83 -1.17 -5.68
C LEU A 70 -4.31 -1.96 -4.47
N LEU A 71 -5.21 -2.59 -3.70
CA LEU A 71 -4.83 -3.34 -2.51
C LEU A 71 -3.97 -4.56 -2.85
N SER A 72 -4.26 -5.24 -3.96
CA SER A 72 -3.46 -6.37 -4.43
C SER A 72 -2.06 -5.94 -4.90
N CYS A 73 -1.95 -4.82 -5.62
CA CYS A 73 -0.67 -4.23 -5.96
C CYS A 73 0.17 -3.91 -4.71
N LEU A 74 -0.45 -3.30 -3.69
CA LEU A 74 0.24 -2.99 -2.45
C LEU A 74 0.72 -4.25 -1.72
N LEU A 75 -0.14 -5.28 -1.60
CA LEU A 75 0.25 -6.57 -1.04
C LEU A 75 1.43 -7.18 -1.80
N LEU A 76 1.37 -7.23 -3.13
CA LEU A 76 2.45 -7.76 -3.96
C LEU A 76 3.75 -6.97 -3.80
N LEU A 77 3.69 -5.63 -3.74
CA LEU A 77 4.86 -4.78 -3.49
C LEU A 77 5.49 -5.08 -2.14
N ILE A 78 4.67 -5.26 -1.09
CA ILE A 78 5.14 -5.62 0.26
C ILE A 78 5.81 -7.00 0.21
N HIS A 79 5.13 -8.02 -0.33
CA HIS A 79 5.67 -9.37 -0.47
C HIS A 79 7.00 -9.37 -1.23
N PHE A 80 7.02 -8.79 -2.43
CA PHE A 80 8.23 -8.79 -3.23
C PHE A 80 9.36 -7.96 -2.62
N TYR A 81 9.07 -6.88 -1.90
CA TYR A 81 10.12 -6.11 -1.26
C TYR A 81 10.76 -6.87 -0.09
N PHE A 82 9.96 -7.41 0.81
CA PHE A 82 10.48 -8.05 2.03
C PHE A 82 10.98 -9.48 1.83
N ASP A 83 10.44 -10.21 0.85
CA ASP A 83 10.92 -11.58 0.55
C ASP A 83 12.30 -11.54 -0.14
N PHE A 84 12.59 -10.48 -0.89
CA PHE A 84 13.92 -10.20 -1.43
C PHE A 84 14.95 -9.97 -0.32
N ASP A 85 14.55 -9.27 0.73
CA ASP A 85 15.46 -8.79 1.76
C ASP A 85 15.84 -9.84 2.81
N ASN A 86 14.96 -10.82 3.02
CA ASN A 86 15.15 -11.88 4.01
C ASN A 86 15.98 -13.07 3.51
N GLY A 87 16.42 -13.09 2.25
CA GLY A 87 17.19 -14.21 1.70
C GLY A 87 16.47 -15.56 1.71
N ASN A 88 15.13 -15.54 1.84
CA ASN A 88 14.28 -16.74 2.01
C ASN A 88 13.95 -17.46 0.68
N LEU A 89 14.53 -17.02 -0.44
CA LEU A 89 14.36 -17.65 -1.75
C LEU A 89 15.69 -18.25 -2.25
N PRO A 90 15.65 -19.31 -3.08
CA PRO A 90 16.85 -19.94 -3.61
C PRO A 90 17.66 -18.89 -4.39
N GLN A 91 18.94 -18.73 -4.05
CA GLN A 91 19.88 -17.77 -4.65
C GLN A 91 20.24 -18.10 -6.11
N SER A 92 19.24 -18.17 -6.99
CA SER A 92 19.44 -18.19 -8.42
C SER A 92 19.31 -16.75 -8.92
N LYS A 93 20.33 -16.24 -9.62
CA LYS A 93 20.30 -14.89 -10.23
C LYS A 93 19.11 -14.65 -11.18
N ALA A 94 18.43 -15.72 -11.60
CA ALA A 94 17.24 -15.65 -12.44
C ALA A 94 16.00 -15.23 -11.64
N ASP A 95 15.89 -15.64 -10.36
CA ASP A 95 14.74 -15.29 -9.51
C ASP A 95 14.82 -13.82 -9.06
N ASP A 96 16.02 -13.30 -8.77
CA ASP A 96 16.25 -11.89 -8.47
C ASP A 96 15.82 -10.96 -9.63
N LEU A 97 16.05 -11.39 -10.88
CA LEU A 97 15.63 -10.65 -12.07
C LEU A 97 14.11 -10.66 -12.22
N ASN A 98 13.46 -11.81 -12.04
CA ASN A 98 12.01 -11.95 -12.14
C ASN A 98 11.25 -11.10 -11.10
N GLN A 99 11.74 -11.02 -9.87
CA GLN A 99 11.13 -10.21 -8.80
C GLN A 99 11.35 -8.71 -9.01
N PHE A 100 12.55 -8.32 -9.43
CA PHE A 100 12.85 -6.94 -9.81
C PHE A 100 11.99 -6.48 -11.00
N ASP A 101 11.77 -7.37 -11.97
CA ASP A 101 10.87 -7.13 -13.10
C ASP A 101 9.40 -7.07 -12.68
N SER A 102 8.99 -7.84 -11.65
CA SER A 102 7.64 -7.80 -11.08
C SER A 102 7.35 -6.49 -10.33
N ILE A 103 8.28 -6.04 -9.47
CA ILE A 103 8.13 -4.73 -8.80
C ILE A 103 8.12 -3.61 -9.83
N LYS A 104 9.00 -3.67 -10.83
CA LYS A 104 8.99 -2.71 -11.94
C LYS A 104 7.70 -2.72 -12.74
N TYR A 105 7.14 -3.90 -12.98
CA TYR A 105 5.88 -4.04 -13.68
C TYR A 105 4.78 -3.27 -12.94
N ILE A 106 4.70 -3.40 -11.61
CA ILE A 106 3.74 -2.66 -10.78
C ILE A 106 4.04 -1.16 -10.77
N VAL A 107 5.29 -0.77 -10.51
CA VAL A 107 5.72 0.65 -10.43
C VAL A 107 5.54 1.40 -11.76
N ASN A 108 5.55 0.69 -12.90
CA ASN A 108 5.29 1.29 -14.21
C ASN A 108 3.79 1.37 -14.56
N ALA A 109 2.94 0.58 -13.89
CA ALA A 109 1.51 0.52 -14.17
C ALA A 109 0.69 1.62 -13.47
N ILE A 110 1.24 2.23 -12.40
CA ILE A 110 0.63 3.32 -11.63
C ILE A 110 1.72 4.22 -11.07
N THR A 111 1.49 5.53 -10.98
CA THR A 111 2.43 6.45 -10.35
C THR A 111 2.35 6.39 -8.82
N SER A 112 3.40 6.82 -8.11
CA SER A 112 3.36 6.91 -6.64
C SER A 112 2.27 7.88 -6.17
N GLU A 113 2.08 8.99 -6.87
CA GLU A 113 1.07 10.00 -6.57
C GLU A 113 -0.34 9.42 -6.70
N GLU A 114 -0.65 8.75 -7.81
CA GLU A 114 -1.94 8.08 -8.00
C GLU A 114 -2.17 6.99 -6.95
N CYS A 115 -1.16 6.15 -6.68
CA CYS A 115 -1.26 5.08 -5.69
C CYS A 115 -1.58 5.63 -4.28
N ILE A 116 -0.87 6.68 -3.85
CA ILE A 116 -1.07 7.32 -2.54
C ILE A 116 -2.42 8.05 -2.50
N HIS A 117 -2.80 8.72 -3.59
CA HIS A 117 -4.06 9.45 -3.65
C HIS A 117 -5.26 8.51 -3.54
N GLU A 118 -5.28 7.43 -4.32
CA GLU A 118 -6.35 6.44 -4.27
C GLU A 118 -6.41 5.75 -2.91
N LEU A 119 -5.26 5.41 -2.33
CA LEU A 119 -5.20 4.84 -0.98
C LEU A 119 -5.75 5.82 0.06
N PHE A 120 -5.41 7.10 -0.06
CA PHE A 120 -5.91 8.15 0.82
C PHE A 120 -7.44 8.27 0.74
N LEU A 121 -8.02 8.22 -0.46
CA LEU A 121 -9.48 8.26 -0.64
C LEU A 121 -10.17 7.07 0.04
N LEU A 122 -9.57 5.87 0.00
CA LEU A 122 -10.09 4.69 0.70
C LEU A 122 -10.00 4.85 2.22
N VAL A 123 -8.90 5.37 2.73
CA VAL A 123 -8.76 5.64 4.17
C VAL A 123 -9.77 6.70 4.62
N LEU A 124 -9.92 7.76 3.84
CA LEU A 124 -10.87 8.85 4.11
C LEU A 124 -12.32 8.39 4.09
N SER A 125 -12.69 7.43 3.24
CA SER A 125 -14.04 6.87 3.20
C SER A 125 -14.38 6.04 4.45
N VAL A 126 -13.37 5.51 5.13
CA VAL A 126 -13.51 4.77 6.38
C VAL A 126 -13.56 5.69 7.59
N ILE A 127 -12.59 6.59 7.72
CA ILE A 127 -12.44 7.43 8.93
C ILE A 127 -13.34 8.66 8.89
N GLY A 128 -13.79 9.08 7.71
CA GLY A 128 -14.56 10.29 7.50
C GLY A 128 -13.73 11.59 7.47
N ILE A 129 -14.24 12.59 6.74
CA ILE A 129 -13.58 13.89 6.58
C ILE A 129 -13.47 14.62 7.92
N ASP A 130 -14.53 14.60 8.74
CA ASP A 130 -14.58 15.31 10.02
C ASP A 130 -13.49 14.82 10.99
N TYR A 131 -13.25 13.51 11.04
CA TYR A 131 -12.15 12.94 11.83
C TYR A 131 -10.80 13.39 11.29
N PHE A 132 -10.62 13.32 9.96
CA PHE A 132 -9.36 13.69 9.32
C PHE A 132 -8.98 15.16 9.58
N GLU A 133 -9.94 16.10 9.48
CA GLU A 133 -9.71 17.52 9.78
C GLU A 133 -9.27 17.72 11.24
N LYS A 134 -9.94 17.05 12.19
CA LYS A 134 -9.55 17.08 13.61
C LYS A 134 -8.15 16.51 13.83
N TYR A 135 -7.83 15.40 13.18
CA TYR A 135 -6.49 14.80 13.23
C TYR A 135 -5.42 15.77 12.72
N GLN A 136 -5.68 16.45 11.60
CA GLN A 136 -4.76 17.44 11.04
C GLN A 136 -4.55 18.65 11.96
N GLU A 137 -5.57 19.09 12.68
CA GLU A 137 -5.40 20.17 13.66
C GLU A 137 -4.58 19.71 14.87
N LYS A 138 -4.82 18.49 15.35
CA LYS A 138 -4.12 17.96 16.54
C LYS A 138 -2.66 17.62 16.28
N ILE A 139 -2.29 17.11 15.11
CA ILE A 139 -0.88 16.79 14.81
C ILE A 139 0.02 18.05 14.71
N LYS A 140 -0.57 19.25 14.61
CA LYS A 140 0.17 20.51 14.72
C LYS A 140 0.63 20.82 16.14
N ASP A 141 0.01 20.20 17.15
CA ASP A 141 0.42 20.29 18.55
C ASP A 141 1.66 19.39 18.77
N PRO A 142 2.83 19.96 19.12
CA PRO A 142 4.04 19.18 19.38
C PRO A 142 3.87 18.11 20.48
N ASP A 143 2.95 18.32 21.43
CA ASP A 143 2.68 17.38 22.52
C ASP A 143 1.80 16.20 22.08
N PHE A 144 1.15 16.28 20.91
CA PHE A 144 0.30 15.21 20.38
C PHE A 144 1.09 13.93 20.10
N VAL A 145 2.30 14.07 19.55
CA VAL A 145 3.19 12.94 19.26
C VAL A 145 3.64 12.25 20.56
N LEU A 146 3.88 13.03 21.63
CA LEU A 146 4.25 12.47 22.92
C LEU A 146 3.10 11.71 23.58
N LYS A 147 1.86 12.22 23.45
CA LYS A 147 0.63 11.62 23.99
C LYS A 147 0.28 10.29 23.31
N GLN A 148 0.58 10.09 22.02
CA GLN A 148 0.42 8.80 21.36
C GLN A 148 1.15 7.66 22.10
N THR A 149 2.35 7.94 22.63
CA THR A 149 3.15 6.95 23.38
C THR A 149 2.52 6.53 24.71
N ILE A 150 1.59 7.32 25.26
CA ILE A 150 0.96 7.13 26.57
C ILE A 150 -0.48 6.61 26.42
N GLY A 151 -1.03 6.61 25.20
CA GLY A 151 -2.43 6.28 24.92
C GLY A 151 -3.34 7.52 24.94
N PHE A 152 -4.41 7.52 24.14
CA PHE A 152 -5.41 8.59 24.10
C PHE A 152 -6.45 8.47 25.22
N ASP A 153 -6.04 8.15 26.44
CA ASP A 153 -6.92 7.96 27.60
C ASP A 153 -7.85 9.17 27.86
N ASN A 154 -7.47 10.35 27.37
CA ASN A 154 -8.22 11.60 27.51
C ASN A 154 -8.96 12.04 26.23
N ASP A 155 -8.88 11.29 25.13
CA ASP A 155 -9.47 11.67 23.82
C ASP A 155 -9.96 10.44 23.02
N PRO A 156 -11.07 9.81 23.46
CA PRO A 156 -11.57 8.57 22.87
C PRO A 156 -11.97 8.70 21.40
N GLU A 157 -12.34 9.90 20.97
CA GLU A 157 -12.69 10.19 19.58
C GLU A 157 -11.45 10.08 18.68
N MET A 158 -10.26 10.48 19.14
CA MET A 158 -9.02 10.29 18.38
C MET A 158 -8.55 8.85 18.38
N ASP A 159 -8.78 8.11 19.46
CA ASP A 159 -8.34 6.72 19.55
C ASP A 159 -9.05 5.83 18.50
N GLU A 160 -10.27 6.21 18.08
CA GLU A 160 -11.12 5.41 17.20
C GLU A 160 -10.47 5.07 15.84
N HIS A 161 -9.75 6.00 15.23
CA HIS A 161 -9.16 5.83 13.90
C HIS A 161 -7.65 6.13 13.85
N ILE A 162 -7.00 6.31 15.00
CA ILE A 162 -5.57 6.66 15.01
C ILE A 162 -4.71 5.58 14.38
N ASP A 163 -5.03 4.31 14.63
CA ASP A 163 -4.31 3.17 14.05
C ASP A 163 -4.34 3.19 12.52
N MET A 164 -5.50 3.54 11.93
CA MET A 164 -5.64 3.65 10.47
C MET A 164 -4.84 4.83 9.92
N MET A 165 -4.80 5.95 10.64
CA MET A 165 -3.99 7.12 10.25
C MET A 165 -2.48 6.85 10.33
N VAL A 166 -2.04 6.18 11.39
CA VAL A 166 -0.63 5.79 11.57
C VAL A 166 -0.24 4.77 10.51
N TRP A 167 -1.08 3.76 10.27
CA TRP A 167 -0.85 2.80 9.19
C TRP A 167 -0.80 3.48 7.82
N PHE A 168 -1.71 4.41 7.51
CA PHE A 168 -1.67 5.14 6.24
C PHE A 168 -0.37 5.94 6.07
N ALA A 169 0.12 6.57 7.15
CA ALA A 169 1.41 7.27 7.11
C ALA A 169 2.57 6.31 6.83
N LEU A 170 2.56 5.11 7.44
CA LEU A 170 3.54 4.05 7.17
C LEU A 170 3.45 3.55 5.72
N ALA A 171 2.25 3.23 5.24
CA ALA A 171 2.01 2.77 3.88
C ALA A 171 2.46 3.82 2.84
N ARG A 172 2.17 5.10 3.09
CA ARG A 172 2.64 6.20 2.25
C ARG A 172 4.16 6.25 2.17
N LEU A 173 4.86 6.22 3.32
CA LEU A 173 6.32 6.22 3.35
C LEU A 173 6.90 5.01 2.62
N PHE A 174 6.29 3.84 2.79
CA PHE A 174 6.67 2.63 2.06
C PHE A 174 6.54 2.82 0.54
N ILE A 175 5.37 3.26 0.05
CA ILE A 175 5.11 3.49 -1.38
C ILE A 175 6.10 4.50 -1.96
N GLU A 176 6.26 5.67 -1.32
CA GLU A 176 7.19 6.70 -1.78
C GLU A 176 8.62 6.15 -1.86
N SER A 177 9.04 5.36 -0.87
CA SER A 177 10.40 4.82 -0.82
C SER A 177 10.65 3.75 -1.89
N ILE A 178 9.69 2.85 -2.13
CA ILE A 178 9.76 1.85 -3.22
C ILE A 178 9.86 2.54 -4.56
N PHE A 179 8.96 3.50 -4.83
CA PHE A 179 8.95 4.21 -6.11
C PHE A 179 10.24 4.97 -6.36
N ILE A 180 10.79 5.69 -5.37
CA ILE A 180 12.08 6.38 -5.50
C ILE A 180 13.22 5.40 -5.80
N TYR A 181 13.26 4.26 -5.10
CA TYR A 181 14.33 3.26 -5.25
C TYR A 181 14.33 2.63 -6.65
N TYR A 182 13.16 2.16 -7.11
CA TYR A 182 13.05 1.47 -8.39
C TYR A 182 13.07 2.45 -9.59
N HIS A 183 12.64 3.69 -9.41
CA HIS A 183 12.78 4.74 -10.43
C HIS A 183 14.26 5.13 -10.65
N ARG A 184 15.04 5.33 -9.58
CA ARG A 184 16.50 5.62 -9.71
C ARG A 184 17.29 4.47 -10.31
N SER A 185 16.89 3.22 -10.06
CA SER A 185 17.55 2.06 -10.66
C SER A 185 17.42 2.02 -12.18
N TYR A 186 16.31 2.54 -12.74
CA TYR A 186 16.08 2.66 -14.18
C TYR A 186 17.07 3.63 -14.85
N GLU A 187 17.28 4.81 -14.27
CA GLU A 187 18.22 5.81 -14.82
C GLU A 187 19.69 5.35 -14.76
N SER A 188 20.06 4.57 -13.74
CA SER A 188 21.43 4.05 -13.61
C SER A 188 21.78 2.95 -14.62
N LYS A 189 20.79 2.14 -15.06
CA LYS A 189 21.00 1.03 -16.01
C LYS A 189 20.97 1.50 -17.48
N ASN A 190 20.22 2.56 -17.80
CA ASN A 190 20.16 3.13 -19.15
C ASN A 190 21.33 4.10 -19.46
N ASN A 191 22.21 4.37 -18.51
CA ASN A 191 23.39 5.23 -18.66
C ASN A 191 24.73 4.46 -18.62
N GLN A 192 24.70 3.13 -18.76
CA GLN A 192 25.94 2.36 -18.99
C GLN A 192 26.18 2.21 -20.51
N PRO A 193 27.29 2.74 -21.04
CA PRO A 193 27.65 2.62 -22.45
C PRO A 193 27.99 1.20 -22.89
#